data_AF-A0A517MYM9-F1
#
_entry.id   AF-A0A517MYM9-F1
#
_cell.length_a   1.000
_cell.length_b   1.000
_cell.length_c   1.000
_cell.angle_alpha   90.00
_cell.angle_beta   90.00
_cell.angle_gamma   90.00
#
_symmetry.space_group_name_H-M   'P 1'
#
loop_
_entity.id
_entity.type
_entity.pdbx_description
1 polymer ?
#
loop_
_entity_poly.entity_id
_entity_poly.type
_entity_poly.pdbx_seq_one_letter_code
_entity_poly.pdbx_strand_id
1 'polypeptide(L)'
;MTYQQEITVENRGHGHMHDLTKQIGEVVTASGISTGVVHVFNVGSTGVVGTIEFEPGLEEDMPAILDRLVPPSRDYGHGLCRALFQRYGSTHCGKS
;
A
#
# COMPACT_ATOMS: atom_id res chain seq x y z
N MET A 1 -4.06 -13.55 -24.09
CA MET A 1 -4.89 -14.12 -23.01
C MET A 1 -4.66 -13.29 -21.76
N THR A 2 -5.71 -12.95 -21.02
CA THR A 2 -5.61 -12.13 -19.80
C THR A 2 -6.34 -12.85 -18.67
N TYR A 3 -5.76 -12.85 -17.48
CA TYR A 3 -6.32 -13.42 -16.26
C TYR A 3 -6.26 -12.36 -15.17
N GLN A 4 -7.32 -12.21 -14.38
CA GLN A 4 -7.41 -11.20 -13.33
C GLN A 4 -8.08 -11.78 -12.09
N GLN A 5 -7.55 -11.44 -10.93
CA GLN A 5 -8.09 -11.79 -9.63
C GLN A 5 -7.83 -10.65 -8.64
N GLU A 6 -8.72 -10.49 -7.66
CA GLU A 6 -8.55 -9.55 -6.56
C GLU A 6 -7.99 -10.28 -5.32
N ILE A 7 -7.07 -9.64 -4.62
CA ILE A 7 -6.53 -10.10 -3.34
C ILE A 7 -6.89 -9.05 -2.29
N THR A 8 -7.64 -9.45 -1.28
CA THR A 8 -7.98 -8.59 -0.14
C THR A 8 -6.99 -8.83 1.00
N VAL A 9 -6.44 -7.76 1.57
CA VAL A 9 -5.57 -7.81 2.75
C VAL A 9 -6.10 -6.87 3.83
N GLU A 10 -5.98 -7.31 5.09
CA GLU A 10 -6.39 -6.52 6.25
C GLU A 10 -5.18 -5.91 6.94
N ASN A 11 -5.20 -4.60 7.14
CA ASN A 11 -4.10 -3.88 7.79
C ASN A 11 -4.33 -3.72 9.28
N ARG A 12 -3.28 -3.92 10.08
CA ARG A 12 -3.30 -3.67 11.54
C ARG A 12 -2.96 -2.22 11.92
N GLY A 13 -2.43 -1.43 10.98
CA GLY A 13 -2.06 -0.04 11.23
C GLY A 13 -1.14 0.55 10.17
N HIS A 14 -0.58 1.72 10.47
CA HIS A 14 0.46 2.38 9.68
C HIS A 14 1.71 1.49 9.58
N GLY A 15 2.34 1.45 8.41
CA GLY A 15 3.55 0.67 8.19
C GLY A 15 3.36 -0.85 8.16
N HIS A 16 2.13 -1.37 8.17
CA HIS A 16 1.90 -2.82 8.12
C HIS A 16 2.29 -3.39 6.76
N MET A 17 3.26 -4.30 6.75
CA MET A 17 3.72 -4.99 5.55
C MET A 17 3.04 -6.36 5.42
N HIS A 18 2.83 -6.81 4.18
CA HIS A 18 2.26 -8.11 3.85
C HIS A 18 3.12 -8.82 2.80
N ASP A 19 3.44 -10.08 3.03
CA ASP A 19 4.01 -10.93 1.98
C ASP A 19 2.89 -11.48 1.08
N LEU A 20 2.85 -11.00 -0.16
CA LEU A 20 1.89 -11.41 -1.18
C LEU A 20 2.43 -12.53 -2.09
N THR A 21 3.66 -12.98 -1.90
CA THR A 21 4.37 -13.89 -2.83
C THR A 21 3.58 -15.17 -3.09
N LYS A 22 3.08 -15.80 -2.03
CA LYS A 22 2.31 -17.04 -2.14
C LYS A 22 0.99 -16.82 -2.89
N GLN A 23 0.23 -15.78 -2.53
CA GLN A 23 -1.06 -15.49 -3.16
C GLN A 23 -0.91 -15.15 -4.65
N ILE A 24 0.12 -14.37 -5.00
CA ILE A 24 0.44 -14.07 -6.40
C ILE A 24 0.84 -15.35 -7.15
N GLY A 25 1.65 -16.23 -6.53
CA GLY A 25 2.03 -17.53 -7.11
C GLY A 25 0.82 -18.43 -7.41
N GLU A 26 -0.18 -18.43 -6.54
CA GLU A 26 -1.46 -19.14 -6.76
C GLU A 26 -2.22 -18.56 -7.96
N VAL A 27 -2.31 -17.22 -8.07
CA VAL A 27 -2.94 -16.53 -9.22
C VAL A 27 -2.22 -16.85 -10.53
N VAL A 28 -0.89 -16.84 -10.53
CA VAL A 28 -0.08 -17.18 -11.72
C VAL A 28 -0.33 -18.63 -12.13
N THR A 29 -0.33 -19.55 -11.17
CA THR A 29 -0.59 -20.98 -11.43
C THR A 29 -2.00 -21.18 -11.99
N ALA A 30 -3.02 -20.53 -11.41
CA ALA A 30 -4.40 -20.60 -11.86
C ALA A 30 -4.63 -19.99 -13.26
N SER A 31 -3.79 -19.04 -13.68
CA SER A 31 -3.90 -18.40 -15.00
C SER A 31 -3.59 -19.34 -16.18
N GLY A 32 -2.79 -20.39 -15.95
CA GLY A 32 -2.29 -21.28 -17.01
C GLY A 32 -1.34 -20.61 -18.02
N ILE A 33 -0.90 -19.37 -17.78
CA ILE A 33 0.01 -18.62 -18.66
C ILE A 33 1.45 -19.06 -18.39
N SER A 34 2.11 -19.63 -19.40
CA SER A 34 3.50 -20.11 -19.29
C SER A 34 4.55 -19.02 -19.47
N THR A 35 4.24 -17.96 -20.22
CA THR A 35 5.16 -16.83 -20.48
C THR A 35 4.34 -15.56 -20.67
N GLY A 36 4.64 -14.53 -19.87
CA GLY A 36 3.88 -13.28 -19.86
C GLY A 36 4.35 -12.33 -18.77
N VAL A 37 3.48 -11.40 -18.38
CA VAL A 37 3.74 -10.38 -17.36
C VAL A 37 2.67 -10.47 -16.28
N VAL A 38 3.08 -10.36 -15.02
CA VAL A 38 2.18 -10.20 -13.88
C VAL A 38 2.15 -8.73 -13.52
N HIS A 39 0.94 -8.14 -13.51
CA HIS A 39 0.73 -6.77 -13.09
C HIS A 39 -0.02 -6.75 -11.76
N VAL A 40 0.64 -6.26 -10.71
CA VAL A 40 0.07 -6.14 -9.37
C VAL A 40 -0.21 -4.66 -9.10
N PHE A 41 -1.46 -4.35 -8.78
CA PHE A 41 -1.93 -2.98 -8.62
C PHE A 41 -2.65 -2.82 -7.27
N ASN A 42 -2.23 -1.83 -6.47
CA ASN A 42 -2.93 -1.46 -5.25
C ASN A 42 -4.11 -0.54 -5.58
N VAL A 43 -5.32 -0.94 -5.16
CA VAL A 43 -6.52 -0.10 -5.28
C VAL A 43 -6.54 0.91 -4.14
N GLY A 44 -5.96 2.10 -4.38
CA GLY A 44 -5.94 3.21 -3.42
C GLY A 44 -4.64 4.01 -3.47
N SER A 45 -4.60 5.13 -2.74
CA SER A 45 -3.47 6.06 -2.76
C SER A 45 -2.54 5.98 -1.54
N THR A 46 -2.87 5.15 -0.56
CA THR A 46 -2.18 5.09 0.75
C THR A 46 -1.38 3.82 0.96
N GLY A 47 -1.20 3.02 -0.09
CA GLY A 47 -0.44 1.77 -0.06
C GLY A 47 0.46 1.68 -1.29
N VAL A 48 1.49 0.85 -1.18
CA VAL A 48 2.46 0.59 -2.25
C VAL A 48 2.65 -0.91 -2.40
N VAL A 49 2.86 -1.35 -3.63
CA VAL A 49 3.31 -2.72 -3.92
C VAL A 49 4.76 -2.62 -4.39
N GLY A 50 5.63 -3.43 -3.79
CA GLY A 50 7.03 -3.50 -4.13
C GLY A 50 7.58 -4.90 -3.86
N THR A 51 8.80 -5.12 -4.33
CA THR A 51 9.55 -6.35 -4.08
C THR A 51 10.69 -6.04 -3.12
N ILE A 52 10.73 -6.74 -1.99
CA ILE A 52 11.77 -6.66 -0.98
C ILE A 52 11.91 -8.03 -0.33
N GLU A 53 13.07 -8.32 0.27
CA GLU A 53 13.20 -9.48 1.14
C GLU A 53 12.27 -9.32 2.36
N PHE A 54 11.44 -10.33 2.60
CA PHE A 54 10.45 -10.31 3.67
C PHE A 54 10.99 -11.09 4.87
N GLU A 55 11.71 -10.38 5.74
CA GLU A 55 12.25 -10.90 6.98
C GLU A 55 11.90 -9.99 8.16
N PRO A 56 11.88 -10.51 9.41
CA PRO A 56 11.43 -9.73 10.57
C PRO A 56 12.17 -8.40 10.77
N GLY A 57 13.46 -8.33 10.44
CA GLY A 57 14.23 -7.08 10.53
C GLY A 57 13.75 -6.02 9.55
N LEU A 58 13.53 -6.40 8.29
CA LEU A 58 13.05 -5.49 7.25
C LEU A 58 11.58 -5.10 7.43
N GLU A 59 10.76 -5.96 8.03
CA GLU A 59 9.39 -5.62 8.43
C GLU A 59 9.34 -4.44 9.40
N GLU A 60 10.37 -4.28 10.25
CA GLU A 60 10.51 -3.14 11.17
C GLU A 60 11.26 -1.96 10.53
N ASP A 61 12.35 -2.24 9.81
CA ASP A 61 13.23 -1.21 9.27
C ASP A 61 12.59 -0.41 8.13
N MET A 62 11.86 -1.07 7.23
CA MET A 62 11.30 -0.40 6.05
C MET A 62 10.28 0.68 6.43
N PRO A 63 9.27 0.42 7.29
CA PRO A 63 8.39 1.47 7.77
C PRO A 63 9.13 2.58 8.51
N ALA A 64 10.11 2.22 9.35
CA ALA A 64 10.89 3.20 10.11
C ALA A 64 11.72 4.14 9.22
N ILE A 65 12.30 3.62 8.13
CA ILE A 65 13.03 4.42 7.15
C ILE A 65 12.08 5.35 6.40
N LEU A 66 10.91 4.88 5.99
CA LEU A 66 9.91 5.73 5.34
C LEU A 66 9.43 6.85 6.25
N ASP A 67 9.21 6.58 7.54
CA ASP A 67 8.85 7.61 8.51
C ASP A 67 9.98 8.61 8.77
N ARG A 68 11.24 8.22 8.59
CA ARG A 68 12.37 9.18 8.65
C ARG A 68 12.46 10.04 7.40
N LEU A 69 12.25 9.46 6.22
CA LEU A 69 12.35 10.15 4.94
C LEU A 69 11.13 11.03 4.65
N VAL A 70 9.94 10.55 5.01
CA VAL A 70 8.66 11.21 4.78
C VAL A 70 7.86 11.16 6.08
N PRO A 71 8.21 12.01 7.06
CA PRO A 71 7.58 11.96 8.38
C PRO A 71 6.07 12.17 8.31
N PRO A 72 5.29 11.43 9.11
CA PRO A 72 3.86 11.68 9.26
C PRO A 72 3.66 13.07 9.90
N SER A 73 3.37 14.06 9.06
CA SER A 73 3.17 15.45 9.48
C SER A 73 1.71 15.85 9.41
N ARG A 74 1.24 16.54 10.47
CA ARG A 74 -0.07 17.20 10.47
C ARG A 74 -0.06 18.51 9.69
N ASP A 75 1.12 19.06 9.43
CA ASP A 75 1.32 20.32 8.71
C ASP A 75 1.47 20.09 7.19
N TYR A 76 1.55 18.82 6.76
CA TYR A 76 1.39 18.48 5.36
C TYR A 76 -0.04 18.83 4.94
N GLY A 77 -0.22 19.66 3.91
CA GLY A 77 -1.54 20.20 3.54
C GLY A 77 -2.62 19.13 3.37
N HIS A 78 -2.28 17.96 2.83
CA HIS A 78 -3.19 16.81 2.74
C HIS A 78 -3.49 16.16 4.10
N GLY A 79 -2.51 16.07 4.99
CA GLY A 79 -2.66 15.51 6.34
C GLY A 79 -3.53 16.40 7.23
N LEU A 80 -3.32 17.72 7.18
CA LEU A 80 -4.13 18.71 7.88
C LEU A 80 -5.59 18.63 7.43
N CYS A 81 -5.79 18.60 6.12
CA CYS A 81 -7.11 18.56 5.50
C CYS A 81 -7.88 17.29 5.84
N ARG A 82 -7.22 16.12 5.85
CA ARG A 82 -7.82 14.86 6.32
C ARG A 82 -8.23 14.96 7.79
N ALA A 83 -7.38 15.52 8.64
CA ALA A 83 -7.67 15.67 10.07
C ALA A 83 -8.83 16.65 10.32
N LEU A 84 -8.90 17.77 9.59
CA LEU A 84 -10.00 18.72 9.67
C LEU A 84 -11.31 18.14 9.15
N PHE A 85 -11.27 17.38 8.05
CA PHE A 85 -12.45 16.68 7.54
C PHE A 85 -12.99 15.66 8.54
N GLN A 86 -12.13 14.82 9.12
CA GLN A 86 -12.54 13.83 10.13
C GLN A 86 -13.08 14.48 11.42
N ARG A 87 -12.55 15.66 11.80
CA ARG A 87 -12.91 16.33 13.06
C ARG A 87 -14.09 17.29 12.93
N TYR A 88 -14.27 17.92 11.78
CA TYR A 88 -15.22 19.03 11.60
C TYR A 88 -16.13 18.91 10.38
N GLY A 89 -15.93 17.90 9.50
CA GLY A 89 -16.73 17.75 8.28
C GLY A 89 -16.55 18.87 7.24
N SER A 90 -15.62 19.79 7.45
CA SER A 90 -15.45 20.98 6.61
C SER A 90 -14.70 20.66 5.31
N THR A 91 -15.29 21.02 4.17
CA THR A 91 -14.71 20.86 2.81
C THR A 91 -13.74 21.97 2.40
N HIS A 92 -13.45 22.93 3.29
CA HIS A 92 -12.57 24.07 3.01
C HIS A 92 -11.09 23.68 3.09
N CYS A 93 -10.73 22.74 2.23
CA CYS A 93 -9.35 22.50 1.84
C CYS A 93 -9.09 23.44 0.66
N GLY A 94 -8.40 24.56 0.89
CA GLY A 94 -7.90 25.37 -0.21
C GLY A 94 -6.96 24.52 -1.04
N LYS A 95 -7.46 23.94 -2.13
CA LYS A 95 -6.62 23.29 -3.13
C LYS A 95 -5.82 24.40 -3.81
N SER A 96 -4.50 24.30 -3.72
CA SER A 96 -3.58 25.07 -4.57
C SER A 96 -3.83 24.72 -6.04
#